data_AF-A0A067NBL6-F1
#
_entry.id   AF-A0A067NBL6-F1
#
_cell.length_a   1.000
_cell.length_b   1.000
_cell.length_c   1.000
_cell.angle_alpha   90.00
_cell.angle_beta   90.00
_cell.angle_gamma   90.00
#
_symmetry.space_group_name_H-M   'P 1'
#
loop_
_entity.id
_entity.type
_entity.pdbx_description
1 polymer ?
#
loop_
_entity_poly.entity_id
_entity_poly.type
_entity_poly.pdbx_seq_one_letter_code
_entity_poly.pdbx_strand_id
1 'polypeptide(L)'
;MTRASTRFLRGLSHRLYQQQASALNGIPPPLQGIKVVDLTRVLAGPTATMLLADLGADVVKVEEVTRGDDTRQWDPPSAALIEGAPAEAKHLPAESAYFLAANKNKRSMTVNFKKPEGLKIIHKMIAQADILVENYIPGKLASMGLGYEDCKAINPGLVYASITGYGQTGPYSQAPGYDVIIAGEGGLMHITGEPDGPPCKVGVASTDIATGLYAHGAIMAALISRQRTGKGVWVDCSLFDTQLAGLANVASNYLIAGHEGGRHGTAHPSIVPYQAFPCKDGFLMFGTGNERQASFKTLATRILEQPALADDPRFSSNAARVANRTELIKIISDVLTTNTRDYWIEKFTGLGIPFGPINNVRQAFEHPQAKARHAAVEVDHPRAGKIKVVAPAVFYDGKKMPVRRPPPWLSQHTSEDDLADDETDDGDDNIPSDIIDKEIFNQILDLDDGDTKEFSFEMTAAYLVQAKETFVNMDRALLAKDLHELSRLGHYLKGSSAAIGIKKVQASCEKIQHCGDNAVGESKLGQAEALQKITQMVSQAKKENEKAEEWLHIYYKDEMEAAS
;
A
#
# COMPACT_ATOMS: atom_id res chain seq x y z
N MET A 1 29.41 -34.49 23.90
CA MET A 1 28.04 -34.03 23.64
C MET A 1 27.97 -33.47 22.24
N THR A 2 27.28 -34.19 21.36
CA THR A 2 27.54 -34.30 19.92
C THR A 2 26.69 -33.34 19.09
N ARG A 3 27.15 -33.06 17.85
CA ARG A 3 26.50 -32.23 16.79
C ARG A 3 24.98 -32.46 16.59
N ALA A 4 24.42 -33.55 17.10
CA ALA A 4 22.98 -33.83 17.10
C ALA A 4 22.18 -32.88 18.03
N SER A 5 22.73 -32.52 19.19
CA SER A 5 22.05 -31.64 20.16
C SER A 5 21.91 -30.19 19.64
N THR A 6 22.87 -29.70 18.85
CA THR A 6 22.82 -28.36 18.24
C THR A 6 21.78 -28.26 17.11
N ARG A 7 21.58 -29.34 16.33
CA ARG A 7 20.53 -29.41 15.29
C ARG A 7 19.13 -29.47 15.89
N PHE A 8 18.98 -30.20 16.99
CA PHE A 8 17.71 -30.33 17.71
C PHE A 8 17.29 -28.99 18.35
N LEU A 9 18.23 -28.29 18.99
CA LEU A 9 17.99 -26.95 19.56
C LEU A 9 17.67 -25.89 18.49
N ARG A 10 18.36 -25.91 17.33
CA ARG A 10 18.03 -25.03 16.19
C ARG A 10 16.64 -25.31 15.61
N GLY A 11 16.26 -26.59 15.51
CA GLY A 11 14.94 -27.02 15.03
C GLY A 11 13.80 -26.65 15.98
N LEU A 12 14.03 -26.72 17.30
CA LEU A 12 13.10 -26.27 18.34
C LEU A 12 12.93 -24.75 18.31
N SER A 13 14.01 -23.98 18.19
CA SER A 13 13.91 -22.52 18.04
C SER A 13 13.23 -22.10 16.74
N HIS A 14 13.40 -22.85 15.64
CA HIS A 14 12.73 -22.56 14.36
C HIS A 14 11.23 -22.92 14.40
N ARG A 15 10.84 -24.02 15.07
CA ARG A 15 9.43 -24.38 15.30
C ARG A 15 8.73 -23.41 16.25
N LEU A 16 9.40 -22.96 17.32
CA LEU A 16 8.87 -21.95 18.24
C LEU A 16 8.73 -20.58 17.54
N TYR A 17 9.66 -20.20 16.67
CA TYR A 17 9.53 -18.99 15.84
C TYR A 17 8.40 -19.11 14.80
N GLN A 18 8.21 -20.28 14.19
CA GLN A 18 7.10 -20.52 13.26
C GLN A 18 5.74 -20.54 13.97
N GLN A 19 5.65 -21.11 15.18
CA GLN A 19 4.45 -21.05 16.02
C GLN A 19 4.17 -19.64 16.56
N GLN A 20 5.20 -18.82 16.83
CA GLN A 20 5.01 -17.40 17.13
C GLN A 20 4.61 -16.59 15.90
N ALA A 21 5.16 -16.89 14.72
CA ALA A 21 4.79 -16.21 13.47
C ALA A 21 3.33 -16.44 13.07
N SER A 22 2.72 -17.58 13.43
CA SER A 22 1.28 -17.81 13.24
C SER A 22 0.39 -17.07 14.25
N ALA A 23 0.98 -16.52 15.32
CA ALA A 23 0.29 -15.69 16.32
C ALA A 23 0.49 -14.17 16.09
N LEU A 24 1.21 -13.79 15.03
CA LEU A 24 1.44 -12.39 14.68
C LEU A 24 0.25 -11.88 13.85
N ASN A 25 -0.51 -10.94 14.41
CA ASN A 25 -1.76 -10.46 13.81
C ASN A 25 -1.56 -9.33 12.79
N GLY A 26 -0.33 -8.81 12.62
CA GLY A 26 -0.11 -7.61 11.84
C GLY A 26 -0.86 -6.41 12.44
N ILE A 27 -1.09 -5.38 11.62
CA ILE A 27 -2.00 -4.28 11.95
C ILE A 27 -3.03 -4.13 10.82
N PRO A 28 -4.26 -3.64 11.09
CA PRO A 28 -5.18 -3.29 10.04
C PRO A 28 -4.57 -2.23 9.10
N PRO A 29 -4.94 -2.20 7.80
CA PRO A 29 -4.39 -1.22 6.87
C PRO A 29 -4.63 0.22 7.38
N PRO A 30 -3.56 0.96 7.78
CA PRO A 30 -3.72 2.18 8.55
C PRO A 30 -4.31 3.36 7.75
N LEU A 31 -4.36 3.25 6.42
CA LEU A 31 -4.98 4.23 5.53
C LEU A 31 -6.28 3.72 4.91
N GLN A 32 -6.89 2.66 5.44
CA GLN A 32 -8.22 2.25 5.01
C GLN A 32 -9.21 3.41 5.16
N GLY A 33 -10.00 3.65 4.10
CA GLY A 33 -10.94 4.78 4.02
C GLY A 33 -10.32 6.11 3.58
N ILE A 34 -9.00 6.20 3.40
CA ILE A 34 -8.33 7.40 2.85
C ILE A 34 -8.38 7.37 1.33
N LYS A 35 -8.94 8.43 0.72
CA LYS A 35 -9.08 8.56 -0.74
C LYS A 35 -7.99 9.46 -1.33
N VAL A 36 -7.29 8.97 -2.35
CA VAL A 36 -6.16 9.65 -3.00
C VAL A 36 -6.41 9.85 -4.49
N VAL A 37 -6.33 11.10 -4.94
CA VAL A 37 -6.28 11.46 -6.35
C VAL A 37 -4.81 11.55 -6.77
N ASP A 38 -4.35 10.56 -7.52
CA ASP A 38 -2.97 10.49 -8.03
C ASP A 38 -2.91 11.06 -9.45
N LEU A 39 -2.50 12.33 -9.58
CA LEU A 39 -2.24 12.99 -10.86
C LEU A 39 -0.76 12.88 -11.28
N THR A 40 0.01 12.02 -10.61
CA THR A 40 1.45 11.94 -10.78
C THR A 40 1.84 11.09 -11.98
N ARG A 41 3.06 11.32 -12.48
CA ARG A 41 3.69 10.56 -13.57
C ARG A 41 5.11 10.14 -13.23
N VAL A 42 5.69 9.22 -14.00
CA VAL A 42 7.11 8.83 -13.88
C VAL A 42 7.39 8.00 -12.61
N LEU A 43 8.12 8.51 -11.61
CA LEU A 43 8.59 7.67 -10.51
C LEU A 43 8.44 8.28 -9.11
N ALA A 44 8.88 9.52 -8.86
CA ALA A 44 8.85 10.09 -7.50
C ALA A 44 7.42 10.14 -6.91
N GLY A 45 6.49 10.74 -7.66
CA GLY A 45 5.07 10.79 -7.29
C GLY A 45 4.42 9.41 -7.23
N PRO A 46 4.54 8.56 -8.26
CA PRO A 46 4.00 7.22 -8.25
C PRO A 46 4.53 6.35 -7.10
N THR A 47 5.79 6.53 -6.69
CA THR A 47 6.37 5.87 -5.51
C THR A 47 5.66 6.29 -4.24
N ALA A 48 5.45 7.60 -4.03
CA ALA A 48 4.75 8.11 -2.85
C ALA A 48 3.32 7.55 -2.77
N THR A 49 2.56 7.63 -3.87
CA THR A 49 1.16 7.17 -3.89
C THR A 49 1.04 5.65 -3.84
N MET A 50 2.00 4.89 -4.39
CA MET A 50 2.06 3.44 -4.22
C MET A 50 2.28 3.06 -2.76
N LEU A 51 3.14 3.78 -2.02
CA LEU A 51 3.34 3.51 -0.60
C LEU A 51 2.08 3.79 0.23
N LEU A 52 1.31 4.83 -0.13
CA LEU A 52 0.00 5.08 0.48
C LEU A 52 -0.99 3.95 0.16
N ALA A 53 -1.01 3.47 -1.09
CA ALA A 53 -1.84 2.34 -1.50
C ALA A 53 -1.46 1.05 -0.76
N ASP A 54 -0.16 0.78 -0.59
CA ASP A 54 0.36 -0.34 0.21
C ASP A 54 -0.15 -0.29 1.65
N LEU A 55 -0.35 0.92 2.22
CA LEU A 55 -0.90 1.12 3.56
C LEU A 55 -2.43 1.09 3.65
N GLY A 56 -3.15 0.84 2.55
CA GLY A 56 -4.61 0.67 2.55
C GLY A 56 -5.40 1.82 1.93
N ALA A 57 -4.75 2.89 1.48
CA ALA A 57 -5.46 3.99 0.83
C ALA A 57 -6.06 3.54 -0.51
N ASP A 58 -7.23 4.07 -0.85
CA ASP A 58 -7.80 3.98 -2.19
C ASP A 58 -7.14 5.03 -3.08
N VAL A 59 -6.31 4.57 -4.02
CA VAL A 59 -5.52 5.45 -4.87
C VAL A 59 -6.00 5.33 -6.30
N VAL A 60 -6.67 6.38 -6.78
CA VAL A 60 -7.10 6.51 -8.18
C VAL A 60 -6.05 7.30 -8.95
N LYS A 61 -5.30 6.60 -9.79
CA LYS A 61 -4.37 7.19 -10.74
C LYS A 61 -5.14 7.72 -11.95
N VAL A 62 -5.12 9.04 -12.12
CA VAL A 62 -5.75 9.72 -13.25
C VAL A 62 -4.71 9.90 -14.34
N GLU A 63 -4.99 9.31 -15.50
CA GLU A 63 -4.04 9.23 -16.59
C GLU A 63 -4.54 9.88 -17.89
N GLU A 64 -3.62 10.15 -18.80
CA GLU A 64 -3.93 10.65 -20.14
C GLU A 64 -4.66 9.58 -20.95
N VAL A 65 -5.71 9.96 -21.67
CA VAL A 65 -6.68 9.04 -22.31
C VAL A 65 -6.07 8.09 -23.33
N THR A 66 -5.02 8.51 -24.04
CA THR A 66 -4.45 7.74 -25.16
C THR A 66 -3.24 6.92 -24.75
N ARG A 67 -2.34 7.49 -23.94
CA ARG A 67 -1.05 6.88 -23.61
C ARG A 67 -0.89 6.52 -22.13
N GLY A 68 -1.69 7.11 -21.26
CA GLY A 68 -1.53 7.00 -19.82
C GLY A 68 -0.31 7.73 -19.28
N ASP A 69 0.26 7.18 -18.20
CA ASP A 69 1.57 7.57 -17.67
C ASP A 69 2.69 7.32 -18.71
N ASP A 70 3.67 8.22 -18.76
CA ASP A 70 4.81 8.13 -19.67
C ASP A 70 5.59 6.81 -19.47
N THR A 71 5.62 6.25 -18.24
CA THR A 71 6.31 4.98 -17.97
C THR A 71 5.67 3.76 -18.59
N ARG A 72 4.40 3.84 -19.05
CA ARG A 72 3.77 2.74 -19.79
C ARG A 72 4.49 2.45 -21.11
N GLN A 73 5.17 3.46 -21.66
CA GLN A 73 5.91 3.37 -22.93
C GLN A 73 7.41 3.11 -22.75
N TRP A 74 7.90 2.96 -21.51
CA TRP A 74 9.31 2.72 -21.24
C TRP A 74 9.59 1.22 -21.31
N ASP A 75 9.68 0.72 -22.54
CA ASP A 75 9.83 -0.69 -22.94
C ASP A 75 10.89 -0.76 -24.06
N PRO A 76 11.81 -1.77 -24.10
CA PRO A 76 12.01 -2.90 -23.18
C PRO A 76 12.67 -2.59 -21.82
N PRO A 77 12.37 -3.40 -20.76
CA PRO A 77 11.56 -4.63 -20.77
C PRO A 77 10.08 -4.45 -20.35
N SER A 78 9.18 -5.28 -20.92
CA SER A 78 7.77 -5.41 -20.54
C SER A 78 7.43 -6.80 -19.99
N ALA A 79 6.28 -6.92 -19.32
CA ALA A 79 5.67 -8.21 -19.02
C ALA A 79 5.09 -8.83 -20.30
N ALA A 80 5.15 -10.16 -20.41
CA ALA A 80 4.54 -10.86 -21.53
C ALA A 80 3.01 -10.75 -21.48
N LEU A 81 2.36 -10.65 -22.65
CA LEU A 81 0.91 -10.70 -22.74
C LEU A 81 0.43 -12.16 -22.74
N ILE A 82 -0.61 -12.45 -21.97
CA ILE A 82 -1.24 -13.78 -21.97
C ILE A 82 -2.33 -13.89 -23.04
N GLU A 83 -2.54 -15.11 -23.51
CA GLU A 83 -3.74 -15.47 -24.26
C GLU A 83 -4.97 -15.35 -23.32
N GLY A 84 -6.01 -14.65 -23.76
CA GLY A 84 -7.20 -14.38 -22.93
C GLY A 84 -7.19 -13.06 -22.15
N ALA A 85 -6.26 -12.14 -22.42
CA ALA A 85 -6.32 -10.79 -21.86
C ALA A 85 -7.68 -10.10 -22.17
N PRO A 86 -8.21 -9.25 -21.25
CA PRO A 86 -9.49 -8.57 -21.40
C PRO A 86 -9.69 -7.91 -22.77
N ALA A 87 -10.88 -8.06 -23.34
CA ALA A 87 -11.18 -7.62 -24.71
C ALA A 87 -11.00 -6.11 -24.87
N GLU A 88 -11.36 -5.36 -23.84
CA GLU A 88 -11.28 -3.91 -23.72
C GLU A 88 -9.82 -3.44 -23.78
N ALA A 89 -8.88 -4.26 -23.32
CA ALA A 89 -7.45 -3.95 -23.24
C ALA A 89 -6.63 -4.52 -24.41
N LYS A 90 -7.25 -5.17 -25.40
CA LYS A 90 -6.54 -5.79 -26.55
C LYS A 90 -5.78 -4.80 -27.41
N HIS A 91 -6.22 -3.54 -27.45
CA HIS A 91 -5.59 -2.48 -28.24
C HIS A 91 -4.36 -1.87 -27.58
N LEU A 92 -4.10 -2.20 -26.30
CA LEU A 92 -2.97 -1.66 -25.54
C LEU A 92 -1.70 -2.51 -25.76
N PRO A 93 -0.50 -1.92 -25.70
CA PRO A 93 0.76 -2.67 -25.77
C PRO A 93 0.98 -3.55 -24.53
N ALA A 94 2.05 -4.34 -24.52
CA ALA A 94 2.49 -5.04 -23.33
C ALA A 94 2.79 -4.07 -22.18
N GLU A 95 2.58 -4.51 -20.93
CA GLU A 95 2.79 -3.63 -19.76
C GLU A 95 4.28 -3.46 -19.48
N SER A 96 4.80 -2.22 -19.54
CA SER A 96 6.18 -1.92 -19.16
C SER A 96 6.48 -2.37 -17.73
N ALA A 97 7.62 -3.05 -17.53
CA ALA A 97 8.08 -3.42 -16.19
C ALA A 97 8.32 -2.19 -15.30
N TYR A 98 8.61 -1.03 -15.91
CA TYR A 98 8.77 0.24 -15.19
C TYR A 98 7.44 0.70 -14.59
N PHE A 99 6.37 0.72 -15.39
CA PHE A 99 5.04 1.07 -14.89
C PHE A 99 4.59 0.11 -13.77
N LEU A 100 4.78 -1.19 -13.97
CA LEU A 100 4.39 -2.21 -13.00
C LEU A 100 5.14 -2.08 -11.65
N ALA A 101 6.37 -1.54 -11.66
CA ALA A 101 7.19 -1.42 -10.45
C ALA A 101 6.67 -0.39 -9.43
N ALA A 102 5.91 0.62 -9.87
CA ALA A 102 5.53 1.78 -9.04
C ALA A 102 4.00 2.02 -8.95
N ASN A 103 3.17 1.07 -9.38
CA ASN A 103 1.72 1.27 -9.48
C ASN A 103 0.86 0.11 -8.95
N LYS A 104 1.44 -0.84 -8.19
CA LYS A 104 0.65 -1.87 -7.50
C LYS A 104 -0.33 -1.23 -6.49
N ASN A 105 -1.43 -1.92 -6.19
CA ASN A 105 -2.51 -1.45 -5.31
C ASN A 105 -3.30 -0.21 -5.78
N LYS A 106 -3.07 0.30 -7.00
CA LYS A 106 -3.78 1.49 -7.53
C LYS A 106 -4.91 1.09 -8.46
N ARG A 107 -5.90 1.98 -8.58
CA ARG A 107 -6.88 2.01 -9.68
C ARG A 107 -6.40 2.94 -10.79
N SER A 108 -6.80 2.67 -12.03
CA SER A 108 -6.47 3.49 -13.20
C SER A 108 -7.73 4.03 -13.84
N MET A 109 -7.83 5.36 -13.91
CA MET A 109 -8.88 6.07 -14.62
C MET A 109 -8.26 7.00 -15.66
N THR A 110 -8.85 7.10 -16.85
CA THR A 110 -8.43 8.10 -17.83
C THR A 110 -9.37 9.30 -17.88
N VAL A 111 -8.83 10.51 -17.74
CA VAL A 111 -9.63 11.75 -17.82
C VAL A 111 -8.85 12.83 -18.55
N ASN A 112 -9.48 13.42 -19.57
CA ASN A 112 -8.96 14.62 -20.22
C ASN A 112 -9.46 15.88 -19.51
N PHE A 113 -8.81 16.27 -18.42
CA PHE A 113 -9.15 17.47 -17.65
C PHE A 113 -8.72 18.80 -18.31
N LYS A 114 -8.27 18.78 -19.56
CA LYS A 114 -8.20 20.01 -20.40
C LYS A 114 -9.57 20.42 -20.91
N LYS A 115 -10.54 19.49 -20.92
CA LYS A 115 -11.92 19.76 -21.28
C LYS A 115 -12.73 20.14 -20.03
N PRO A 116 -13.71 21.05 -20.13
CA PRO A 116 -14.56 21.42 -19.00
C PRO A 116 -15.25 20.23 -18.32
N GLU A 117 -15.65 19.21 -19.08
CA GLU A 117 -16.30 18.01 -18.55
C GLU A 117 -15.32 17.17 -17.73
N GLY A 118 -14.09 17.00 -18.21
CA GLY A 118 -13.04 16.31 -17.49
C GLY A 118 -12.65 17.05 -16.21
N LEU A 119 -12.56 18.38 -16.25
CA LEU A 119 -12.27 19.19 -15.08
C LEU A 119 -13.36 19.03 -13.99
N LYS A 120 -14.64 19.00 -14.38
CA LYS A 120 -15.75 18.72 -13.46
C LYS A 120 -15.63 17.35 -12.78
N ILE A 121 -15.13 16.33 -13.48
CA ILE A 121 -14.87 15.01 -12.88
C ILE A 121 -13.80 15.14 -11.80
N ILE A 122 -12.67 15.78 -12.10
CA ILE A 122 -11.57 15.96 -11.13
C ILE A 122 -12.02 16.78 -9.92
N HIS A 123 -12.79 17.85 -10.11
CA HIS A 123 -13.36 18.62 -9.00
C HIS A 123 -14.28 17.79 -8.10
N LYS A 124 -15.11 16.90 -8.67
CA LYS A 124 -15.93 15.97 -7.88
C LYS A 124 -15.09 14.98 -7.07
N MET A 125 -14.00 14.47 -7.64
CA MET A 125 -13.07 13.61 -6.92
C MET A 125 -12.40 14.37 -5.77
N ILE A 126 -11.91 15.59 -6.02
CA ILE A 126 -11.26 16.44 -5.01
C ILE A 126 -12.20 16.74 -3.83
N ALA A 127 -13.49 16.97 -4.10
CA ALA A 127 -14.50 17.22 -3.06
C ALA A 127 -14.64 16.07 -2.07
N GLN A 128 -14.25 14.85 -2.45
CA GLN A 128 -14.33 13.65 -1.62
C GLN A 128 -12.96 13.09 -1.22
N ALA A 129 -11.88 13.65 -1.77
CA ALA A 129 -10.53 13.15 -1.55
C ALA A 129 -9.95 13.63 -0.22
N ASP A 130 -9.10 12.82 0.37
CA ASP A 130 -8.27 13.23 1.50
C ASP A 130 -6.96 13.83 1.02
N ILE A 131 -6.44 13.29 -0.09
CA ILE A 131 -5.11 13.59 -0.61
C ILE A 131 -5.20 13.78 -2.12
N LEU A 132 -4.55 14.82 -2.63
CA LEU A 132 -4.21 14.94 -4.04
C LEU A 132 -2.70 15.01 -4.16
N VAL A 133 -2.12 14.20 -5.05
CA VAL A 133 -0.69 14.23 -5.34
C VAL A 133 -0.46 14.54 -6.81
N GLU A 134 0.44 15.48 -7.09
CA GLU A 134 0.76 15.93 -8.44
C GLU A 134 2.25 16.23 -8.60
N ASN A 135 2.76 16.14 -9.83
CA ASN A 135 4.15 16.47 -10.16
C ASN A 135 4.28 17.25 -11.48
N TYR A 136 3.39 18.21 -11.70
CA TYR A 136 3.50 19.12 -12.83
C TYR A 136 4.47 20.26 -12.52
N ILE A 137 4.94 20.93 -13.58
CA ILE A 137 5.72 22.16 -13.42
C ILE A 137 4.88 23.17 -12.62
N PRO A 138 5.45 23.84 -11.59
CA PRO A 138 4.77 24.82 -10.77
C PRO A 138 3.90 25.81 -11.56
N GLY A 139 2.65 25.98 -11.10
CA GLY A 139 1.65 26.85 -11.74
C GLY A 139 0.88 26.21 -12.90
N LYS A 140 1.31 25.06 -13.43
CA LYS A 140 0.62 24.43 -14.57
C LYS A 140 -0.82 24.01 -14.22
N LEU A 141 -1.03 23.32 -13.11
CA LEU A 141 -2.37 22.94 -12.68
C LEU A 141 -3.20 24.14 -12.21
N ALA A 142 -2.58 25.15 -11.59
CA ALA A 142 -3.26 26.41 -11.24
C ALA A 142 -3.85 27.10 -12.49
N SER A 143 -3.14 27.10 -13.62
CA SER A 143 -3.68 27.64 -14.89
C SER A 143 -4.91 26.90 -15.42
N MET A 144 -5.23 25.74 -14.85
CA MET A 144 -6.36 24.87 -15.21
C MET A 144 -7.43 24.82 -14.11
N GLY A 145 -7.28 25.58 -13.02
CA GLY A 145 -8.19 25.54 -11.87
C GLY A 145 -8.02 24.30 -10.98
N LEU A 146 -6.80 23.74 -10.93
CA LEU A 146 -6.40 22.59 -10.14
C LEU A 146 -5.17 22.89 -9.26
N GLY A 147 -4.86 24.16 -9.03
CA GLY A 147 -3.81 24.58 -8.11
C GLY A 147 -4.23 24.36 -6.65
N TYR A 148 -3.29 24.53 -5.73
CA TYR A 148 -3.57 24.35 -4.30
C TYR A 148 -4.75 25.19 -3.81
N GLU A 149 -4.78 26.49 -4.11
CA GLU A 149 -5.86 27.37 -3.65
C GLU A 149 -7.21 27.03 -4.30
N ASP A 150 -7.22 26.60 -5.56
CA ASP A 150 -8.43 26.13 -6.25
C ASP A 150 -9.01 24.88 -5.57
N CYS A 151 -8.16 23.88 -5.33
CA CYS A 151 -8.55 22.62 -4.72
C CYS A 151 -8.95 22.78 -3.25
N LYS A 152 -8.27 23.66 -2.51
CA LYS A 152 -8.59 24.01 -1.12
C LYS A 152 -9.94 24.72 -1.00
N ALA A 153 -10.32 25.55 -1.98
CA ALA A 153 -11.64 26.17 -2.01
C ALA A 153 -12.76 25.13 -2.18
N ILE A 154 -12.48 24.02 -2.88
CA ILE A 154 -13.40 22.89 -3.02
C ILE A 154 -13.41 22.04 -1.73
N ASN A 155 -12.23 21.76 -1.18
CA ASN A 155 -12.06 20.90 -0.01
C ASN A 155 -11.00 21.47 0.95
N PRO A 156 -11.39 22.20 2.01
CA PRO A 156 -10.47 22.78 2.99
C PRO A 156 -9.70 21.74 3.82
N GLY A 157 -10.15 20.49 3.83
CA GLY A 157 -9.52 19.36 4.50
C GLY A 157 -8.48 18.62 3.64
N LEU A 158 -8.27 19.04 2.39
CA LEU A 158 -7.39 18.35 1.44
C LEU A 158 -5.90 18.49 1.81
N VAL A 159 -5.19 17.36 1.86
CA VAL A 159 -3.73 17.35 1.80
C VAL A 159 -3.33 17.40 0.33
N TYR A 160 -2.81 18.54 -0.12
CA TYR A 160 -2.34 18.71 -1.49
C TYR A 160 -0.81 18.54 -1.50
N ALA A 161 -0.29 17.58 -2.25
CA ALA A 161 1.14 17.32 -2.31
C ALA A 161 1.68 17.56 -3.73
N SER A 162 2.60 18.52 -3.84
CA SER A 162 3.34 18.81 -5.05
C SER A 162 4.73 18.20 -4.97
N ILE A 163 5.14 17.47 -6.00
CA ILE A 163 6.48 16.89 -6.12
C ILE A 163 7.14 17.44 -7.38
N THR A 164 8.15 18.29 -7.24
CA THR A 164 8.75 19.02 -8.38
C THR A 164 10.28 18.92 -8.39
N GLY A 165 10.92 19.39 -9.47
CA GLY A 165 12.37 19.43 -9.59
C GLY A 165 13.04 20.25 -8.47
N TYR A 166 12.60 21.49 -8.33
CA TYR A 166 13.27 22.52 -7.53
C TYR A 166 12.36 23.19 -6.49
N GLY A 167 11.13 22.71 -6.31
CA GLY A 167 10.15 23.29 -5.40
C GLY A 167 9.26 24.34 -6.07
N GLN A 168 8.24 24.81 -5.34
CA GLN A 168 7.28 25.81 -5.84
C GLN A 168 7.85 27.24 -5.84
N THR A 169 9.00 27.45 -5.20
CA THR A 169 9.65 28.76 -5.03
C THR A 169 11.11 28.74 -5.45
N GLY A 170 11.74 29.91 -5.48
CA GLY A 170 13.14 30.06 -5.88
C GLY A 170 13.34 30.23 -7.40
N PRO A 171 14.59 30.51 -7.83
CA PRO A 171 14.89 30.91 -9.20
C PRO A 171 14.72 29.79 -10.23
N TYR A 172 14.76 28.52 -9.79
CA TYR A 172 14.61 27.34 -10.64
C TYR A 172 13.22 26.71 -10.58
N SER A 173 12.23 27.33 -9.93
CA SER A 173 10.89 26.73 -9.77
C SER A 173 10.20 26.36 -11.10
N GLN A 174 10.50 27.08 -12.17
CA GLN A 174 9.94 26.81 -13.51
C GLN A 174 10.81 25.86 -14.36
N ALA A 175 11.95 25.41 -13.85
CA ALA A 175 12.83 24.50 -14.57
C ALA A 175 12.30 23.06 -14.51
N PRO A 176 12.37 22.29 -15.61
CA PRO A 176 12.08 20.88 -15.58
C PRO A 176 13.15 20.14 -14.75
N GLY A 177 12.72 19.23 -13.87
CA GLY A 177 13.63 18.42 -13.05
C GLY A 177 13.38 16.94 -13.26
N TYR A 178 14.40 16.22 -13.71
CA TYR A 178 14.46 14.76 -13.71
C TYR A 178 15.57 14.30 -12.76
N ASP A 179 15.41 13.11 -12.17
CA ASP A 179 16.36 12.49 -11.24
C ASP A 179 17.83 12.70 -11.62
N VAL A 180 18.21 12.37 -12.86
CA VAL A 180 19.61 12.41 -13.29
C VAL A 180 20.16 13.84 -13.40
N ILE A 181 19.32 14.81 -13.73
CA ILE A 181 19.69 16.24 -13.80
C ILE A 181 19.92 16.74 -12.38
N ILE A 182 18.99 16.44 -11.46
CA ILE A 182 19.09 16.82 -10.06
C ILE A 182 20.25 16.10 -9.36
N ALA A 183 20.54 14.85 -9.69
CA ALA A 183 21.72 14.14 -9.16
C ALA A 183 23.03 14.80 -9.61
N GLY A 184 23.06 15.38 -10.81
CA GLY A 184 24.18 16.17 -11.31
C GLY A 184 24.32 17.50 -10.57
N GLU A 185 23.25 18.28 -10.52
CA GLU A 185 23.27 19.62 -9.91
C GLU A 185 23.40 19.57 -8.38
N GLY A 186 22.78 18.60 -7.73
CA GLY A 186 22.80 18.38 -6.29
C GLY A 186 24.03 17.60 -5.79
N GLY A 187 25.08 17.47 -6.61
CA GLY A 187 26.39 16.93 -6.21
C GLY A 187 26.50 15.41 -6.07
N LEU A 188 25.41 14.64 -6.14
CA LEU A 188 25.46 13.16 -5.99
C LEU A 188 26.38 12.52 -7.03
N MET A 189 26.26 12.97 -8.28
CA MET A 189 27.03 12.43 -9.40
C MET A 189 28.52 12.77 -9.25
N HIS A 190 28.84 13.95 -8.69
CA HIS A 190 30.21 14.38 -8.46
C HIS A 190 30.97 13.43 -7.52
N ILE A 191 30.30 12.95 -6.47
CA ILE A 191 30.89 12.07 -5.44
C ILE A 191 30.75 10.57 -5.75
N THR A 192 30.07 10.21 -6.84
CA THR A 192 29.82 8.81 -7.21
C THR A 192 30.71 8.37 -8.36
N GLY A 193 31.39 7.23 -8.19
CA GLY A 193 32.29 6.65 -9.19
C GLY A 193 33.70 6.44 -8.65
N GLU A 194 34.62 6.00 -9.51
CA GLU A 194 36.03 5.81 -9.17
C GLU A 194 36.76 7.17 -9.02
N PRO A 195 37.78 7.28 -8.14
CA PRO A 195 38.49 8.54 -7.87
C PRO A 195 38.96 9.27 -9.12
N ASP A 196 39.62 8.55 -10.04
CA ASP A 196 40.19 9.09 -11.28
C ASP A 196 39.25 8.92 -12.49
N GLY A 197 38.03 8.41 -12.27
CA GLY A 197 37.02 8.23 -13.30
C GLY A 197 36.16 9.48 -13.53
N PRO A 198 35.39 9.52 -14.63
CA PRO A 198 34.34 10.53 -14.80
C PRO A 198 33.23 10.37 -13.74
N PRO A 199 32.45 11.43 -13.45
CA PRO A 199 31.25 11.33 -12.61
C PRO A 199 30.28 10.25 -13.10
N CYS A 200 29.74 9.46 -12.17
CA CYS A 200 28.81 8.37 -12.46
C CYS A 200 27.46 8.59 -11.78
N LYS A 201 26.37 8.29 -12.49
CA LYS A 201 25.04 8.25 -11.88
C LYS A 201 24.84 6.96 -11.07
N VAL A 202 23.92 6.99 -10.11
CA VAL A 202 23.46 5.78 -9.42
C VAL A 202 22.70 4.86 -10.38
N GLY A 203 22.77 3.55 -10.16
CA GLY A 203 22.18 2.53 -11.04
C GLY A 203 20.64 2.53 -11.07
N VAL A 204 19.99 3.25 -10.16
CA VAL A 204 18.55 3.48 -10.08
C VAL A 204 18.32 4.98 -9.88
N ALA A 205 17.12 5.47 -10.18
CA ALA A 205 16.70 6.85 -9.92
C ALA A 205 16.53 7.08 -8.41
N SER A 206 17.66 7.17 -7.70
CA SER A 206 17.71 7.25 -6.24
C SER A 206 17.10 8.52 -5.68
N THR A 207 17.21 9.64 -6.42
CA THR A 207 16.62 10.91 -6.02
C THR A 207 15.11 10.85 -6.13
N ASP A 208 14.57 10.26 -7.21
CA ASP A 208 13.13 10.03 -7.35
C ASP A 208 12.58 9.16 -6.20
N ILE A 209 13.23 8.02 -5.92
CA ILE A 209 12.80 7.12 -4.84
C ILE A 209 12.87 7.80 -3.47
N ALA A 210 13.97 8.51 -3.17
CA ALA A 210 14.10 9.26 -1.93
C ALA A 210 13.02 10.34 -1.81
N THR A 211 12.72 11.06 -2.89
CA THR A 211 11.70 12.13 -2.90
C THR A 211 10.31 11.54 -2.68
N GLY A 212 10.02 10.37 -3.27
CA GLY A 212 8.80 9.63 -3.00
C GLY A 212 8.66 9.24 -1.52
N LEU A 213 9.75 8.84 -0.86
CA LEU A 213 9.77 8.52 0.58
C LEU A 213 9.57 9.75 1.46
N TYR A 214 10.22 10.88 1.12
CA TYR A 214 10.00 12.16 1.82
C TYR A 214 8.56 12.65 1.66
N ALA A 215 8.01 12.61 0.45
CA ALA A 215 6.63 13.00 0.17
C ALA A 215 5.63 12.09 0.92
N HIS A 216 5.84 10.77 0.90
CA HIS A 216 5.04 9.83 1.69
C HIS A 216 5.06 10.19 3.19
N GLY A 217 6.24 10.43 3.77
CA GLY A 217 6.36 10.82 5.19
C GLY A 217 5.69 12.16 5.50
N ALA A 218 5.83 13.15 4.62
CA ALA A 218 5.21 14.46 4.77
C ALA A 218 3.68 14.40 4.67
N ILE A 219 3.14 13.58 3.76
CA ILE A 219 1.70 13.33 3.64
C ILE A 219 1.16 12.66 4.91
N MET A 220 1.86 11.65 5.44
CA MET A 220 1.46 11.02 6.70
C MET A 220 1.44 12.02 7.87
N ALA A 221 2.45 12.89 7.96
CA ALA A 221 2.48 13.96 8.96
C ALA A 221 1.33 14.96 8.76
N ALA A 222 1.00 15.30 7.51
CA ALA A 222 -0.12 16.16 7.17
C ALA A 222 -1.48 15.58 7.59
N LEU A 223 -1.71 14.27 7.36
CA LEU A 223 -2.92 13.57 7.83
C LEU A 223 -3.05 13.61 9.36
N ILE A 224 -1.95 13.36 10.09
CA ILE A 224 -1.92 13.44 11.56
C ILE A 224 -2.20 14.87 12.04
N SER A 225 -1.62 15.87 11.37
CA SER A 225 -1.87 17.28 11.67
C SER A 225 -3.34 17.66 11.44
N ARG A 226 -3.92 17.18 10.33
CA ARG A 226 -5.33 17.40 9.98
C ARG A 226 -6.27 16.85 11.04
N GLN A 227 -5.98 15.70 11.65
CA GLN A 227 -6.80 15.16 12.76
C GLN A 227 -6.88 16.10 13.97
N ARG A 228 -5.83 16.92 14.20
CA ARG A 228 -5.80 17.87 15.31
C ARG A 228 -6.38 19.23 14.96
N THR A 229 -6.21 19.65 13.70
CA THR A 229 -6.51 21.01 13.25
C THR A 229 -7.82 21.12 12.48
N GLY A 230 -8.34 20.01 11.97
CA GLY A 230 -9.45 19.96 11.02
C GLY A 230 -9.13 20.54 9.64
N LYS A 231 -7.86 20.86 9.35
CA LYS A 231 -7.44 21.57 8.13
C LYS A 231 -6.44 20.76 7.32
N GLY A 232 -6.61 20.80 6.01
CA GLY A 232 -5.62 20.34 5.05
C GLY A 232 -4.39 21.25 5.00
N VAL A 233 -3.39 20.86 4.20
CA VAL A 233 -2.14 21.60 4.04
C VAL A 233 -1.55 21.35 2.65
N TRP A 234 -0.76 22.30 2.17
CA TRP A 234 0.08 22.12 0.99
C TRP A 234 1.44 21.55 1.39
N VAL A 235 1.77 20.38 0.89
CA VAL A 235 3.09 19.77 0.96
C VAL A 235 3.85 20.12 -0.31
N ASP A 236 4.90 20.93 -0.20
CA ASP A 236 5.85 21.22 -1.28
C ASP A 236 7.10 20.35 -1.09
N CYS A 237 7.30 19.37 -1.96
CA CYS A 237 8.46 18.48 -1.95
C CYS A 237 9.26 18.64 -3.23
N SER A 238 10.58 18.82 -3.11
CA SER A 238 11.46 18.95 -4.27
C SER A 238 12.49 17.83 -4.34
N LEU A 239 12.81 17.43 -5.56
CA LEU A 239 13.91 16.50 -5.85
C LEU A 239 15.25 17.09 -5.39
N PHE A 240 15.45 18.39 -5.61
CA PHE A 240 16.68 19.09 -5.27
C PHE A 240 16.96 19.11 -3.76
N ASP A 241 15.99 19.55 -2.94
CA ASP A 241 16.15 19.59 -1.48
C ASP A 241 16.31 18.18 -0.92
N THR A 242 15.55 17.22 -1.46
CA THR A 242 15.67 15.82 -1.09
C THR A 242 17.07 15.27 -1.35
N GLN A 243 17.65 15.58 -2.52
CA GLN A 243 19.00 15.15 -2.84
C GLN A 243 20.02 15.82 -1.92
N LEU A 244 19.95 17.13 -1.69
CA LEU A 244 20.88 17.80 -0.78
C LEU A 244 20.82 17.20 0.63
N ALA A 245 19.62 16.91 1.14
CA ALA A 245 19.45 16.20 2.41
C ALA A 245 20.05 14.77 2.36
N GLY A 246 19.93 14.08 1.22
CA GLY A 246 20.47 12.75 0.97
C GLY A 246 22.01 12.64 0.98
N LEU A 247 22.74 13.76 0.84
CA LEU A 247 24.21 13.79 0.96
C LEU A 247 24.71 13.52 2.39
N ALA A 248 23.84 13.69 3.39
CA ALA A 248 24.09 13.33 4.80
C ALA A 248 25.47 13.79 5.34
N ASN A 249 26.36 12.85 5.64
CA ASN A 249 27.68 13.14 6.20
C ASN A 249 28.62 13.84 5.20
N VAL A 250 28.44 13.64 3.89
CA VAL A 250 29.26 14.31 2.87
C VAL A 250 28.93 15.80 2.83
N ALA A 251 27.64 16.15 2.88
CA ALA A 251 27.23 17.54 3.06
C ALA A 251 27.78 18.12 4.38
N SER A 252 27.76 17.35 5.47
CA SER A 252 28.31 17.80 6.77
C SER A 252 29.82 18.05 6.72
N ASN A 253 30.59 17.24 5.98
CA ASN A 253 32.03 17.47 5.79
C ASN A 253 32.29 18.83 5.13
N TYR A 254 31.49 19.20 4.14
CA TYR A 254 31.61 20.50 3.50
C TYR A 254 31.09 21.64 4.40
N LEU A 255 29.85 21.53 4.89
CA LEU A 255 29.18 22.59 5.65
C LEU A 255 29.85 22.89 7.00
N ILE A 256 30.44 21.89 7.66
CA ILE A 256 31.06 22.04 8.98
C ILE A 256 32.58 22.21 8.88
N ALA A 257 33.24 21.39 8.06
CA ALA A 257 34.71 21.35 8.00
C ALA A 257 35.30 22.05 6.77
N GLY A 258 34.49 22.51 5.82
CA GLY A 258 34.96 23.11 4.56
C GLY A 258 35.67 22.12 3.65
N HIS A 259 35.51 20.80 3.89
CA HIS A 259 36.18 19.76 3.14
C HIS A 259 35.27 19.27 2.02
N GLU A 260 35.71 19.47 0.79
CA GLU A 260 34.99 19.01 -0.41
C GLU A 260 34.93 17.49 -0.49
N GLY A 261 33.78 16.97 -0.92
CA GLY A 261 33.56 15.56 -1.19
C GLY A 261 34.23 15.12 -2.49
N GLY A 262 34.63 13.85 -2.57
CA GLY A 262 35.26 13.28 -3.75
C GLY A 262 34.74 11.88 -4.07
N ARG A 263 35.12 11.38 -5.24
CA ARG A 263 34.85 10.00 -5.65
C ARG A 263 35.80 9.05 -4.96
N HIS A 264 35.26 7.95 -4.44
CA HIS A 264 36.02 6.95 -3.69
C HIS A 264 35.75 5.51 -4.17
N GLY A 265 35.05 5.32 -5.28
CA GLY A 265 34.56 4.01 -5.71
C GLY A 265 33.66 3.42 -4.62
N THR A 266 34.03 2.23 -4.14
CA THR A 266 33.31 1.56 -3.03
C THR A 266 33.87 1.90 -1.65
N ALA A 267 34.93 2.72 -1.58
CA ALA A 267 35.63 2.96 -0.33
C ALA A 267 34.99 4.05 0.53
N HIS A 268 34.98 3.83 1.84
CA HIS A 268 34.65 4.88 2.80
C HIS A 268 35.80 5.89 2.90
N PRO A 269 35.56 7.21 2.88
CA PRO A 269 36.61 8.22 2.94
C PRO A 269 37.38 8.21 4.27
N SER A 270 36.67 8.01 5.38
CA SER A 270 37.23 8.17 6.73
C SER A 270 37.53 6.87 7.48
N ILE A 271 37.25 5.70 6.89
CA ILE A 271 37.35 4.39 7.59
C ILE A 271 38.07 3.40 6.68
N VAL A 272 39.12 2.76 7.18
CA VAL A 272 39.94 1.81 6.42
C VAL A 272 40.25 0.57 7.27
N PRO A 273 40.20 -0.66 6.72
CA PRO A 273 39.52 -1.01 5.47
C PRO A 273 38.00 -0.89 5.61
N TYR A 274 37.35 -0.28 4.63
CA TYR A 274 35.90 -0.29 4.44
C TYR A 274 35.62 -0.06 2.95
N GLN A 275 35.63 -1.14 2.17
CA GLN A 275 35.45 -1.10 0.72
C GLN A 275 35.18 -2.50 0.15
N ALA A 276 34.89 -2.58 -1.15
CA ALA A 276 34.88 -3.83 -1.88
C ALA A 276 36.31 -4.25 -2.22
N PHE A 277 36.60 -5.53 -2.02
CA PHE A 277 37.88 -6.15 -2.34
C PHE A 277 37.68 -7.24 -3.41
N PRO A 278 38.58 -7.34 -4.40
CA PRO A 278 38.52 -8.40 -5.39
C PRO A 278 38.85 -9.75 -4.75
N CYS A 279 38.12 -10.77 -5.17
CA CYS A 279 38.41 -12.18 -4.95
C CYS A 279 38.73 -12.84 -6.30
N LYS A 280 39.03 -14.14 -6.30
CA LYS A 280 39.32 -14.89 -7.53
C LYS A 280 38.18 -14.85 -8.58
N ASP A 281 36.94 -14.77 -8.14
CA ASP A 281 35.72 -14.91 -8.98
C ASP A 281 34.63 -13.88 -8.67
N GLY A 282 34.98 -12.75 -8.03
CA GLY A 282 34.01 -11.70 -7.69
C GLY A 282 34.55 -10.68 -6.70
N PHE A 283 33.66 -10.08 -5.91
CA PHE A 283 34.01 -9.08 -4.90
C PHE A 283 33.38 -9.38 -3.55
N LEU A 284 34.11 -9.05 -2.49
CA LEU A 284 33.66 -9.08 -1.10
C LEU A 284 33.72 -7.67 -0.52
N MET A 285 32.59 -7.15 -0.06
CA MET A 285 32.51 -5.91 0.71
C MET A 285 32.67 -6.23 2.19
N PHE A 286 33.54 -5.54 2.89
CA PHE A 286 33.58 -5.56 4.35
C PHE A 286 34.16 -4.27 4.90
N GLY A 287 33.95 -4.05 6.20
CA GLY A 287 34.50 -2.88 6.89
C GLY A 287 34.89 -3.18 8.33
N THR A 288 36.04 -2.63 8.75
CA THR A 288 36.52 -2.71 10.14
C THR A 288 36.45 -1.34 10.81
N GLY A 289 35.26 -0.76 10.83
CA GLY A 289 35.02 0.56 11.42
C GLY A 289 34.91 0.58 12.95
N ASN A 290 34.82 -0.60 13.58
CA ASN A 290 34.64 -0.70 15.03
C ASN A 290 35.95 -1.10 15.72
N GLU A 291 36.65 -0.10 16.24
CA GLU A 291 37.88 -0.29 17.03
C GLU A 291 37.60 -1.01 18.36
N ARG A 292 36.44 -0.76 19.00
CA ARG A 292 36.07 -1.38 20.28
C ARG A 292 35.87 -2.89 20.18
N GLN A 293 35.50 -3.38 19.00
CA GLN A 293 35.37 -4.82 18.74
C GLN A 293 36.66 -5.45 18.18
N ALA A 294 37.77 -4.70 18.13
CA ALA A 294 39.05 -5.13 17.59
C ALA A 294 38.93 -5.78 16.20
N SER A 295 37.99 -5.31 15.38
CA SER A 295 37.62 -5.91 14.10
C SER A 295 38.82 -6.02 13.14
N PHE A 296 39.69 -5.01 13.14
CA PHE A 296 40.94 -5.04 12.37
C PHE A 296 41.93 -6.10 12.87
N LYS A 297 42.09 -6.25 14.18
CA LYS A 297 42.95 -7.30 14.77
C LYS A 297 42.45 -8.70 14.40
N THR A 298 41.14 -8.91 14.43
CA THR A 298 40.51 -10.15 13.98
C THR A 298 40.77 -10.41 12.49
N LEU A 299 40.62 -9.39 11.63
CA LEU A 299 40.95 -9.48 10.21
C LEU A 299 42.41 -9.87 10.01
N ALA A 300 43.34 -9.13 10.62
CA ALA A 300 44.78 -9.36 10.51
C ALA A 300 45.17 -10.78 10.95
N THR A 301 44.60 -11.26 12.05
CA THR A 301 44.97 -12.56 12.62
C THR A 301 44.29 -13.74 11.93
N ARG A 302 43.01 -13.61 11.57
CA ARG A 302 42.15 -14.75 11.17
C ARG A 302 41.92 -14.87 9.67
N ILE A 303 42.06 -13.76 8.94
CA ILE A 303 41.84 -13.71 7.49
C ILE A 303 43.16 -13.50 6.77
N LEU A 304 43.94 -12.50 7.18
CA LEU A 304 45.23 -12.19 6.56
C LEU A 304 46.36 -13.09 7.06
N GLU A 305 46.15 -13.80 8.18
CA GLU A 305 47.13 -14.65 8.86
C GLU A 305 48.46 -13.91 9.16
N GLN A 306 48.36 -12.59 9.38
CA GLN A 306 49.46 -11.67 9.67
C GLN A 306 49.16 -10.87 10.94
N PRO A 307 49.21 -11.51 12.12
CA PRO A 307 48.81 -10.87 13.39
C PRO A 307 49.61 -9.61 13.71
N ALA A 308 50.87 -9.52 13.26
CA ALA A 308 51.73 -8.35 13.47
C ALA A 308 51.17 -7.05 12.86
N LEU A 309 50.32 -7.13 11.83
CA LEU A 309 49.69 -5.95 11.22
C LEU A 309 48.80 -5.19 12.21
N ALA A 310 48.21 -5.88 13.20
CA ALA A 310 47.34 -5.24 14.18
C ALA A 310 48.08 -4.26 15.10
N ASP A 311 49.35 -4.55 15.38
CA ASP A 311 50.20 -3.76 16.28
C ASP A 311 51.22 -2.88 15.51
N ASP A 312 51.26 -2.97 14.17
CA ASP A 312 52.09 -2.13 13.32
C ASP A 312 51.68 -0.65 13.50
N PRO A 313 52.61 0.27 13.80
CA PRO A 313 52.32 1.70 13.94
C PRO A 313 51.57 2.31 12.75
N ARG A 314 51.76 1.77 11.54
CA ARG A 314 51.08 2.22 10.32
C ARG A 314 49.60 1.82 10.26
N PHE A 315 49.17 0.80 10.99
CA PHE A 315 47.81 0.24 10.92
C PHE A 315 47.09 0.09 12.27
N SER A 316 47.78 0.36 13.38
CA SER A 316 47.30 0.19 14.75
C SER A 316 46.06 1.03 15.14
N SER A 317 45.76 2.08 14.38
CA SER A 317 44.56 2.91 14.55
C SER A 317 43.91 3.22 13.21
N ASN A 318 42.60 3.51 13.20
CA ASN A 318 41.92 3.93 11.98
C ASN A 318 42.60 5.13 11.29
N ALA A 319 43.03 6.13 12.05
CA ALA A 319 43.73 7.29 11.49
C ALA A 319 45.04 6.87 10.77
N ALA A 320 45.81 5.97 11.39
CA ALA A 320 47.00 5.41 10.76
C ALA A 320 46.66 4.60 9.50
N ARG A 321 45.60 3.78 9.52
CA ARG A 321 45.12 3.02 8.34
C ARG A 321 44.62 3.92 7.23
N VAL A 322 43.99 5.06 7.54
CA VAL A 322 43.60 6.07 6.56
C VAL A 322 44.84 6.70 5.91
N ALA A 323 45.85 7.07 6.70
CA ALA A 323 47.10 7.64 6.20
C ALA A 323 47.89 6.65 5.33
N ASN A 324 47.83 5.35 5.64
CA ASN A 324 48.54 4.28 4.94
C ASN A 324 47.60 3.39 4.09
N ARG A 325 46.49 3.97 3.59
CA ARG A 325 45.42 3.25 2.88
C ARG A 325 45.95 2.38 1.76
N THR A 326 46.71 2.96 0.83
CA THR A 326 47.17 2.28 -0.39
C THR A 326 47.92 1.00 -0.06
N GLU A 327 48.81 1.05 0.93
CA GLU A 327 49.59 -0.11 1.35
C GLU A 327 48.69 -1.18 1.99
N LEU A 328 47.82 -0.80 2.94
CA LEU A 328 46.97 -1.78 3.63
C LEU A 328 45.97 -2.45 2.68
N ILE A 329 45.36 -1.69 1.78
CA ILE A 329 44.43 -2.23 0.79
C ILE A 329 45.14 -3.22 -0.14
N LYS A 330 46.38 -2.94 -0.54
CA LYS A 330 47.18 -3.89 -1.33
C LYS A 330 47.39 -5.21 -0.58
N ILE A 331 47.82 -5.15 0.69
CA ILE A 331 48.03 -6.35 1.52
C ILE A 331 46.77 -7.20 1.60
N ILE A 332 45.62 -6.56 1.84
CA ILE A 332 44.32 -7.25 1.94
C ILE A 332 43.94 -7.87 0.58
N SER A 333 44.02 -7.10 -0.51
CA SER A 333 43.68 -7.59 -1.86
C SER A 333 44.57 -8.75 -2.30
N ASP A 334 45.87 -8.70 -2.02
CA ASP A 334 46.81 -9.77 -2.36
C ASP A 334 46.40 -11.09 -1.69
N VAL A 335 45.89 -11.05 -0.46
CA VAL A 335 45.36 -12.24 0.22
C VAL A 335 44.02 -12.67 -0.38
N LEU A 336 43.05 -11.75 -0.52
CA LEU A 336 41.69 -12.11 -0.91
C LEU A 336 41.57 -12.59 -2.37
N THR A 337 42.48 -12.19 -3.25
CA THR A 337 42.50 -12.68 -4.64
C THR A 337 42.95 -14.14 -4.78
N THR A 338 43.54 -14.74 -3.75
CA THR A 338 44.01 -16.14 -3.78
C THR A 338 42.87 -17.17 -3.82
N ASN A 339 41.68 -16.81 -3.33
CA ASN A 339 40.55 -17.73 -3.20
C ASN A 339 39.24 -17.10 -3.71
N THR A 340 38.23 -17.95 -3.88
CA THR A 340 36.90 -17.53 -4.32
C THR A 340 36.18 -16.71 -3.26
N ARG A 341 35.22 -15.89 -3.69
CA ARG A 341 34.37 -15.09 -2.80
C ARG A 341 33.68 -15.95 -1.73
N ASP A 342 33.14 -17.11 -2.13
CA ASP A 342 32.37 -17.98 -1.23
C ASP A 342 33.26 -18.64 -0.16
N TYR A 343 34.52 -18.95 -0.49
CA TYR A 343 35.52 -19.37 0.49
C TYR A 343 35.73 -18.30 1.57
N TRP A 344 35.88 -17.04 1.17
CA TRP A 344 36.05 -15.95 2.12
C TRP A 344 34.80 -15.69 2.95
N ILE A 345 33.60 -15.79 2.36
CA ILE A 345 32.34 -15.72 3.10
C ILE A 345 32.32 -16.76 4.23
N GLU A 346 32.73 -18.00 3.97
CA GLU A 346 32.81 -19.03 5.00
C GLU A 346 33.82 -18.65 6.10
N LYS A 347 34.99 -18.13 5.72
CA LYS A 347 36.03 -17.70 6.68
C LYS A 347 35.63 -16.51 7.53
N PHE A 348 34.91 -15.55 6.98
CA PHE A 348 34.41 -14.37 7.72
C PHE A 348 33.22 -14.71 8.63
N THR A 349 32.46 -15.76 8.30
CA THR A 349 31.25 -16.14 9.04
C THR A 349 31.58 -16.43 10.51
N GLY A 350 30.91 -15.73 11.42
CA GLY A 350 31.08 -15.89 12.87
C GLY A 350 32.25 -15.10 13.47
N LEU A 351 33.01 -14.33 12.69
CA LEU A 351 34.11 -13.50 13.20
C LEU A 351 33.67 -12.14 13.77
N GLY A 352 32.39 -11.77 13.62
CA GLY A 352 31.87 -10.48 14.07
C GLY A 352 32.29 -9.28 13.22
N ILE A 353 32.98 -9.49 12.10
CA ILE A 353 33.27 -8.45 11.11
C ILE A 353 32.03 -8.31 10.19
N PRO A 354 31.50 -7.10 9.93
CA PRO A 354 30.45 -6.90 8.92
C PRO A 354 30.99 -7.12 7.50
N PHE A 355 30.37 -8.02 6.74
CA PHE A 355 30.76 -8.33 5.37
C PHE A 355 29.56 -8.76 4.51
N GLY A 356 29.73 -8.76 3.19
CA GLY A 356 28.78 -9.32 2.24
C GLY A 356 29.32 -9.39 0.80
N PRO A 357 28.80 -10.29 -0.03
CA PRO A 357 29.15 -10.32 -1.45
C PRO A 357 28.59 -9.11 -2.20
N ILE A 358 29.25 -8.69 -3.28
CA ILE A 358 28.61 -7.83 -4.30
C ILE A 358 27.76 -8.73 -5.21
N ASN A 359 26.45 -8.65 -5.04
CA ASN A 359 25.47 -9.44 -5.80
C ASN A 359 24.95 -8.68 -7.02
N ASN A 360 24.65 -9.39 -8.10
CA ASN A 360 23.75 -8.88 -9.14
C ASN A 360 22.28 -8.94 -8.66
N VAL A 361 21.36 -8.33 -9.42
CA VAL A 361 19.93 -8.23 -9.03
C VAL A 361 19.29 -9.63 -8.86
N ARG A 362 19.61 -10.60 -9.72
CA ARG A 362 19.11 -11.98 -9.59
C ARG A 362 19.55 -12.60 -8.27
N GLN A 363 20.84 -12.55 -7.97
CA GLN A 363 21.42 -13.06 -6.73
C GLN A 363 20.83 -12.37 -5.48
N ALA A 364 20.52 -11.07 -5.57
CA ALA A 364 19.88 -10.33 -4.49
C ALA A 364 18.47 -10.85 -4.17
N PHE A 365 17.64 -11.11 -5.18
CA PHE A 365 16.30 -11.70 -4.97
C PHE A 365 16.34 -13.19 -4.63
N GLU A 366 17.36 -13.91 -5.09
CA GLU A 366 17.57 -15.31 -4.74
C GLU A 366 18.19 -15.52 -3.36
N HIS A 367 18.70 -14.45 -2.73
CA HIS A 367 19.36 -14.48 -1.43
C HIS A 367 18.45 -15.13 -0.37
N PRO A 368 18.99 -16.04 0.48
CA PRO A 368 18.18 -16.74 1.48
C PRO A 368 17.37 -15.82 2.39
N GLN A 369 17.95 -14.68 2.78
CA GLN A 369 17.23 -13.65 3.55
C GLN A 369 16.11 -12.98 2.75
N ALA A 370 16.29 -12.72 1.46
CA ALA A 370 15.25 -12.09 0.63
C ALA A 370 14.04 -13.02 0.48
N LYS A 371 14.30 -14.33 0.30
CA LYS A 371 13.26 -15.38 0.30
C LYS A 371 12.56 -15.47 1.66
N ALA A 372 13.33 -15.57 2.75
CA ALA A 372 12.79 -15.67 4.12
C ALA A 372 12.00 -14.42 4.54
N ARG A 373 12.29 -13.25 3.95
CA ARG A 373 11.56 -12.00 4.20
C ARG A 373 10.50 -11.69 3.15
N HIS A 374 10.18 -12.62 2.26
CA HIS A 374 9.17 -12.46 1.21
C HIS A 374 9.37 -11.13 0.45
N ALA A 375 10.59 -10.91 -0.06
CA ALA A 375 10.98 -9.65 -0.72
C ALA A 375 10.29 -9.44 -2.08
N ALA A 376 9.86 -10.52 -2.73
CA ALA A 376 9.04 -10.50 -3.92
C ALA A 376 7.73 -11.24 -3.65
N VAL A 377 6.65 -10.76 -4.25
CA VAL A 377 5.32 -11.36 -4.19
C VAL A 377 4.82 -11.61 -5.61
N GLU A 378 4.17 -12.75 -5.81
CA GLU A 378 3.50 -13.09 -7.06
C GLU A 378 2.10 -12.50 -7.04
N VAL A 379 1.68 -11.89 -8.15
CA VAL A 379 0.33 -11.36 -8.35
C VAL A 379 -0.20 -11.80 -9.71
N ASP A 380 -1.49 -12.07 -9.76
CA ASP A 380 -2.20 -12.40 -11.01
C ASP A 380 -2.62 -11.09 -11.71
N HIS A 381 -1.90 -10.71 -12.75
CA HIS A 381 -2.19 -9.52 -13.55
C HIS A 381 -3.08 -9.90 -14.75
N PRO A 382 -4.26 -9.30 -14.96
CA PRO A 382 -5.22 -9.84 -15.94
C PRO A 382 -4.77 -9.80 -17.40
N ARG A 383 -3.78 -8.96 -17.75
CA ARG A 383 -3.15 -8.95 -19.08
C ARG A 383 -1.84 -9.73 -19.18
N ALA A 384 -1.20 -10.03 -18.06
CA ALA A 384 0.18 -10.54 -18.02
C ALA A 384 0.33 -11.87 -17.27
N GLY A 385 -0.77 -12.42 -16.75
CA GLY A 385 -0.78 -13.61 -15.92
C GLY A 385 0.01 -13.40 -14.62
N LYS A 386 0.65 -14.45 -14.14
CA LYS A 386 1.46 -14.44 -12.92
C LYS A 386 2.74 -13.65 -13.13
N ILE A 387 2.83 -12.49 -12.50
CA ILE A 387 4.04 -11.66 -12.47
C ILE A 387 4.57 -11.53 -11.04
N LYS A 388 5.86 -11.20 -10.89
CA LYS A 388 6.47 -10.92 -9.59
C LYS A 388 6.74 -9.43 -9.45
N VAL A 389 6.29 -8.85 -8.34
CA VAL A 389 6.57 -7.47 -7.96
C VAL A 389 7.33 -7.43 -6.63
N VAL A 390 8.02 -6.32 -6.37
CA VAL A 390 8.68 -6.11 -5.08
C VAL A 390 7.60 -5.91 -4.01
N ALA A 391 7.65 -6.73 -2.96
CA ALA A 391 6.70 -6.65 -1.86
C ALA A 391 6.96 -5.40 -1.00
N PRO A 392 5.97 -4.88 -0.26
CA PRO A 392 6.19 -3.82 0.72
C PRO A 392 7.38 -4.12 1.64
N ALA A 393 8.21 -3.11 1.90
CA ALA A 393 9.50 -3.31 2.56
C ALA A 393 9.41 -3.49 4.09
N VAL A 394 8.34 -2.96 4.70
CA VAL A 394 8.18 -2.83 6.16
C VAL A 394 7.26 -3.94 6.71
N PHE A 395 7.62 -4.45 7.88
CA PHE A 395 6.79 -5.34 8.67
C PHE A 395 6.14 -4.56 9.82
N TYR A 396 4.85 -4.78 10.03
CA TYR A 396 4.06 -4.30 11.16
C TYR A 396 3.63 -5.52 11.96
N ASP A 397 3.99 -5.58 13.24
CA ASP A 397 3.71 -6.72 14.13
C ASP A 397 3.93 -8.08 13.46
N GLY A 398 5.08 -8.22 12.78
CA GLY A 398 5.50 -9.47 12.14
C GLY A 398 4.93 -9.77 10.75
N LYS A 399 4.05 -8.92 10.20
CA LYS A 399 3.46 -9.09 8.86
C LYS A 399 3.74 -7.88 7.95
N LYS A 400 3.90 -8.13 6.65
CA LYS A 400 3.90 -7.06 5.65
C LYS A 400 2.47 -6.70 5.27
N MET A 401 2.25 -5.48 4.81
CA MET A 401 1.00 -5.16 4.13
C MET A 401 0.85 -6.01 2.86
N PRO A 402 -0.37 -6.48 2.53
CA PRO A 402 -0.61 -7.28 1.34
C PRO A 402 -0.56 -6.42 0.07
N VAL A 403 -0.19 -7.04 -1.04
CA VAL A 403 -0.48 -6.50 -2.37
C VAL A 403 -1.87 -6.98 -2.75
N ARG A 404 -2.87 -6.12 -2.52
CA ARG A 404 -4.30 -6.39 -2.71
C ARG A 404 -4.68 -6.40 -4.19
N ARG A 405 -4.07 -5.52 -4.99
CA ARG A 405 -4.34 -5.41 -6.44
C ARG A 405 -3.04 -5.41 -7.24
N PRO A 406 -2.98 -6.11 -8.39
CA PRO A 406 -1.87 -5.94 -9.32
C PRO A 406 -1.83 -4.48 -9.82
N PRO A 407 -0.70 -4.01 -10.37
CA PRO A 407 -0.69 -2.72 -11.06
C PRO A 407 -1.75 -2.70 -12.19
N PRO A 408 -2.51 -1.61 -12.36
CA PRO A 408 -3.65 -1.59 -13.28
C PRO A 408 -3.23 -1.38 -14.73
N TRP A 409 -3.94 -2.00 -15.69
CA TRP A 409 -3.79 -1.56 -17.08
C TRP A 409 -4.46 -0.21 -17.30
N LEU A 410 -4.12 0.46 -18.40
CA LEU A 410 -4.62 1.79 -18.70
C LEU A 410 -6.16 1.80 -18.77
N SER A 411 -6.79 2.70 -18.02
CA SER A 411 -8.24 2.93 -18.06
C SER A 411 -9.08 1.79 -17.47
N GLN A 412 -8.48 0.81 -16.80
CA GLN A 412 -9.17 -0.37 -16.27
C GLN A 412 -10.40 -0.02 -15.43
N HIS A 413 -10.33 1.04 -14.63
CA HIS A 413 -11.33 1.41 -13.63
C HIS A 413 -12.07 2.71 -14.03
N THR A 414 -12.19 3.00 -15.34
CA THR A 414 -12.82 4.27 -15.82
C THR A 414 -14.33 4.19 -15.94
N SER A 415 -14.85 3.01 -16.31
CA SER A 415 -16.29 2.74 -16.47
C SER A 415 -16.87 1.95 -15.31
N GLU A 416 -16.10 1.68 -14.29
CA GLU A 416 -16.59 1.10 -13.04
C GLU A 416 -17.49 2.14 -12.34
N ASP A 417 -18.68 1.71 -11.91
CA ASP A 417 -19.52 2.51 -11.01
C ASP A 417 -18.80 2.77 -9.65
N ASP A 418 -17.73 2.02 -9.37
CA ASP A 418 -16.83 2.05 -8.20
C ASP A 418 -16.09 3.39 -7.95
N LEU A 419 -16.24 4.40 -8.82
CA LEU A 419 -15.84 5.78 -8.47
C LEU A 419 -16.75 6.38 -7.39
N ALA A 420 -17.91 5.75 -7.15
CA ALA A 420 -18.67 5.82 -5.91
C ALA A 420 -18.52 4.45 -5.20
N ASP A 421 -18.06 4.49 -3.96
CA ASP A 421 -18.01 3.36 -3.01
C ASP A 421 -17.03 2.21 -3.34
N ASP A 422 -15.81 2.34 -2.80
CA ASP A 422 -14.87 1.24 -2.59
C ASP A 422 -15.30 0.53 -1.28
N GLU A 423 -16.31 -0.35 -1.36
CA GLU A 423 -16.42 -1.49 -0.45
C GLU A 423 -15.81 -2.71 -1.14
N THR A 424 -14.93 -3.39 -0.42
CA THR A 424 -13.97 -4.38 -0.88
C THR A 424 -14.60 -5.60 -1.56
N ASP A 425 -13.99 -6.02 -2.68
CA ASP A 425 -14.04 -7.39 -3.21
C ASP A 425 -13.40 -8.35 -2.20
N ASP A 426 -14.26 -9.02 -1.42
CA ASP A 426 -14.10 -10.42 -1.03
C ASP A 426 -15.47 -11.05 -1.30
N GLY A 427 -15.50 -12.10 -2.12
CA GLY A 427 -16.70 -12.84 -2.45
C GLY A 427 -17.31 -13.52 -1.23
N ASP A 428 -18.12 -12.77 -0.48
CA ASP A 428 -19.19 -13.24 0.41
C ASP A 428 -20.05 -12.11 0.99
N ASP A 429 -19.69 -10.83 0.80
CA ASP A 429 -20.07 -9.81 1.79
C ASP A 429 -20.90 -8.62 1.28
N ASN A 430 -21.70 -8.82 0.22
CA ASN A 430 -22.65 -7.79 -0.22
C ASN A 430 -23.91 -7.74 0.65
N ILE A 431 -23.85 -8.16 1.92
CA ILE A 431 -24.95 -8.05 2.89
C ILE A 431 -25.18 -6.55 3.15
N PRO A 432 -26.32 -5.93 2.79
CA PRO A 432 -26.58 -4.52 3.03
C PRO A 432 -26.63 -4.34 4.54
N SER A 433 -25.55 -3.81 5.11
CA SER A 433 -25.37 -3.69 6.56
C SER A 433 -26.40 -2.76 7.19
N ASP A 434 -27.20 -2.05 6.39
CA ASP A 434 -28.31 -1.24 6.83
C ASP A 434 -29.62 -2.04 6.94
N ILE A 435 -29.79 -3.13 6.18
CA ILE A 435 -31.03 -3.95 6.13
C ILE A 435 -30.88 -5.28 6.87
N ILE A 436 -29.72 -5.91 6.76
CA ILE A 436 -29.41 -7.22 7.34
C ILE A 436 -28.42 -7.04 8.50
N ASP A 437 -28.63 -7.81 9.56
CA ASP A 437 -27.73 -7.98 10.69
C ASP A 437 -26.71 -9.08 10.35
N LYS A 438 -25.48 -8.66 10.02
CA LYS A 438 -24.40 -9.57 9.61
C LYS A 438 -24.09 -10.61 10.68
N GLU A 439 -24.22 -10.28 11.96
CA GLU A 439 -23.87 -11.22 13.05
C GLU A 439 -24.92 -12.34 13.14
N ILE A 440 -26.20 -11.99 13.08
CA ILE A 440 -27.30 -12.96 13.10
C ILE A 440 -27.32 -13.77 11.80
N PHE A 441 -27.10 -13.13 10.65
CA PHE A 441 -27.10 -13.80 9.36
C PHE A 441 -25.95 -14.82 9.24
N ASN A 442 -24.74 -14.47 9.68
CA ASN A 442 -23.61 -15.41 9.70
C ASN A 442 -23.83 -16.57 10.66
N GLN A 443 -24.47 -16.34 11.82
CA GLN A 443 -24.86 -17.44 12.72
C GLN A 443 -25.82 -18.44 12.08
N ILE A 444 -26.63 -18.01 11.10
CA ILE A 444 -27.54 -18.89 10.36
C ILE A 444 -26.77 -19.67 9.29
N LEU A 445 -25.82 -19.02 8.62
CA LEU A 445 -24.92 -19.69 7.66
C LEU A 445 -24.03 -20.74 8.33
N ASP A 446 -23.59 -20.49 9.57
CA ASP A 446 -22.82 -21.45 10.38
C ASP A 446 -23.61 -22.73 10.74
N LEU A 447 -24.94 -22.72 10.56
CA LEU A 447 -25.80 -23.90 10.74
C LEU A 447 -25.89 -24.78 9.49
N ASP A 448 -25.36 -24.33 8.34
CA ASP A 448 -25.27 -25.12 7.12
C ASP A 448 -24.02 -26.04 7.13
N ASP A 449 -24.17 -27.29 6.68
CA ASP A 449 -23.14 -28.36 6.73
C ASP A 449 -22.07 -28.22 5.61
N GLY A 450 -21.35 -27.09 5.53
CA GLY A 450 -20.19 -26.91 4.64
C GLY A 450 -20.49 -26.91 3.12
N ASP A 451 -19.95 -25.92 2.41
CA ASP A 451 -20.11 -25.65 0.96
C ASP A 451 -21.55 -25.59 0.40
N THR A 452 -22.61 -25.95 1.14
CA THR A 452 -24.03 -25.81 0.75
C THR A 452 -24.74 -24.82 1.67
N LYS A 453 -25.71 -24.05 1.17
CA LYS A 453 -26.50 -23.06 1.95
C LYS A 453 -27.97 -23.48 2.17
N GLU A 454 -28.22 -24.79 2.29
CA GLU A 454 -29.55 -25.39 2.13
C GLU A 454 -30.53 -25.06 3.28
N PHE A 455 -30.08 -25.16 4.54
CA PHE A 455 -30.92 -24.88 5.70
C PHE A 455 -31.20 -23.37 5.85
N SER A 456 -30.20 -22.52 5.60
CA SER A 456 -30.37 -21.07 5.62
C SER A 456 -31.30 -20.58 4.49
N PHE A 457 -31.22 -21.17 3.30
CA PHE A 457 -32.11 -20.88 2.17
C PHE A 457 -33.58 -21.23 2.48
N GLU A 458 -33.86 -22.44 2.99
CA GLU A 458 -35.22 -22.88 3.31
C GLU A 458 -35.89 -21.97 4.36
N MET A 459 -35.15 -21.62 5.42
CA MET A 459 -35.66 -20.70 6.45
C MET A 459 -35.96 -19.30 5.88
N THR A 460 -35.07 -18.79 5.04
CA THR A 460 -35.22 -17.48 4.39
C THR A 460 -36.43 -17.47 3.45
N ALA A 461 -36.61 -18.50 2.64
CA ALA A 461 -37.75 -18.63 1.73
C ALA A 461 -39.08 -18.70 2.49
N ALA A 462 -39.13 -19.47 3.58
CA ALA A 462 -40.31 -19.56 4.44
C ALA A 462 -40.68 -18.20 5.06
N TYR A 463 -39.69 -17.43 5.51
CA TYR A 463 -39.91 -16.08 6.01
C TYR A 463 -40.53 -15.16 4.94
N LEU A 464 -40.00 -15.15 3.71
CA LEU A 464 -40.47 -14.23 2.66
C LEU A 464 -41.95 -14.48 2.31
N VAL A 465 -42.37 -15.74 2.29
CA VAL A 465 -43.79 -16.12 2.11
C VAL A 465 -44.63 -15.61 3.29
N GLN A 466 -44.18 -15.86 4.52
CA GLN A 466 -44.86 -15.42 5.74
C GLN A 466 -44.98 -13.88 5.82
N ALA A 467 -43.94 -13.15 5.42
CA ALA A 467 -43.91 -11.69 5.41
C ALA A 467 -44.94 -11.13 4.44
N LYS A 468 -45.02 -11.67 3.21
CA LYS A 468 -46.02 -11.28 2.20
C LYS A 468 -47.45 -11.48 2.72
N GLU A 469 -47.76 -12.64 3.30
CA GLU A 469 -49.08 -12.89 3.90
C GLU A 469 -49.40 -11.95 5.05
N THR A 470 -48.40 -11.68 5.91
CA THR A 470 -48.56 -10.78 7.05
C THR A 470 -48.83 -9.34 6.60
N PHE A 471 -48.17 -8.86 5.55
CA PHE A 471 -48.42 -7.53 4.99
C PHE A 471 -49.82 -7.40 4.38
N VAL A 472 -50.34 -8.46 3.74
CA VAL A 472 -51.74 -8.48 3.26
C VAL A 472 -52.72 -8.37 4.42
N ASN A 473 -52.44 -9.05 5.53
CA ASN A 473 -53.28 -8.96 6.74
C ASN A 473 -53.17 -7.59 7.41
N MET A 474 -51.99 -6.95 7.40
CA MET A 474 -51.81 -5.57 7.88
C MET A 474 -52.61 -4.58 7.04
N ASP A 475 -52.67 -4.74 5.70
CA ASP A 475 -53.51 -3.88 4.85
C ASP A 475 -55.00 -4.02 5.19
N ARG A 476 -55.47 -5.26 5.45
CA ARG A 476 -56.85 -5.51 5.89
C ARG A 476 -57.12 -4.87 7.26
N ALA A 477 -56.19 -4.96 8.20
CA ALA A 477 -56.30 -4.36 9.52
C ALA A 477 -56.26 -2.82 9.47
N LEU A 478 -55.46 -2.23 8.57
CA LEU A 478 -55.46 -0.78 8.28
C LEU A 478 -56.82 -0.32 7.76
N LEU A 479 -57.42 -1.07 6.82
CA LEU A 479 -58.76 -0.77 6.30
C LEU A 479 -59.85 -0.88 7.38
N ALA A 480 -59.74 -1.88 8.25
CA ALA A 480 -60.64 -2.09 9.39
C ALA A 480 -60.37 -1.11 10.55
N LYS A 481 -59.27 -0.34 10.50
CA LYS A 481 -58.78 0.52 11.59
C LYS A 481 -58.54 -0.25 12.91
N ASP A 482 -58.15 -1.52 12.79
CA ASP A 482 -57.96 -2.43 13.92
C ASP A 482 -56.53 -2.30 14.47
N LEU A 483 -56.34 -1.38 15.42
CA LEU A 483 -55.04 -1.10 16.05
C LEU A 483 -54.50 -2.29 16.86
N HIS A 484 -55.39 -3.11 17.44
CA HIS A 484 -55.00 -4.29 18.18
C HIS A 484 -54.45 -5.36 17.23
N GLU A 485 -55.12 -5.59 16.11
CA GLU A 485 -54.65 -6.52 15.08
C GLU A 485 -53.36 -6.02 14.41
N LEU A 486 -53.20 -4.71 14.18
CA LEU A 486 -51.95 -4.13 13.68
C LEU A 486 -50.79 -4.33 14.65
N SER A 487 -51.03 -4.18 15.96
CA SER A 487 -50.00 -4.48 16.97
C SER A 487 -49.61 -5.95 16.95
N ARG A 488 -50.60 -6.86 16.94
CA ARG A 488 -50.39 -8.31 16.91
C ARG A 488 -49.58 -8.75 15.69
N LEU A 489 -49.93 -8.25 14.50
CA LEU A 489 -49.22 -8.54 13.26
C LEU A 489 -47.81 -7.92 13.25
N GLY A 490 -47.64 -6.74 13.84
CA GLY A 490 -46.33 -6.10 14.04
C GLY A 490 -45.42 -6.96 14.92
N HIS A 491 -45.94 -7.47 16.05
CA HIS A 491 -45.22 -8.38 16.93
C HIS A 491 -44.81 -9.67 16.21
N TYR A 492 -45.73 -10.25 15.45
CA TYR A 492 -45.49 -11.48 14.70
C TYR A 492 -44.37 -11.32 13.68
N LEU A 493 -44.39 -10.26 12.87
CA LEU A 493 -43.37 -10.01 11.84
C LEU A 493 -42.04 -9.54 12.42
N LYS A 494 -42.05 -8.87 13.58
CA LYS A 494 -40.84 -8.57 14.36
C LYS A 494 -40.11 -9.85 14.75
N GLY A 495 -40.83 -10.85 15.26
CA GLY A 495 -40.25 -12.12 15.68
C GLY A 495 -39.61 -12.90 14.53
N SER A 496 -40.31 -13.00 13.39
CA SER A 496 -39.80 -13.73 12.23
C SER A 496 -38.65 -13.00 11.52
N SER A 497 -38.66 -11.67 11.46
CA SER A 497 -37.55 -10.89 10.86
C SER A 497 -36.27 -10.94 11.71
N ALA A 498 -36.40 -10.96 13.03
CA ALA A 498 -35.26 -11.12 13.93
C ALA A 498 -34.60 -12.49 13.79
N ALA A 499 -35.39 -13.54 13.53
CA ALA A 499 -34.88 -14.91 13.39
C ALA A 499 -33.97 -15.11 12.18
N ILE A 500 -34.04 -14.23 11.18
CA ILE A 500 -33.22 -14.27 9.96
C ILE A 500 -32.38 -13.01 9.73
N GLY A 501 -32.22 -12.17 10.77
CA GLY A 501 -31.35 -11.01 10.71
C GLY A 501 -31.86 -9.84 9.85
N ILE A 502 -33.15 -9.71 9.50
CA ILE A 502 -33.65 -8.54 8.73
C ILE A 502 -33.99 -7.38 9.68
N LYS A 503 -32.95 -6.70 10.18
CA LYS A 503 -33.06 -5.72 11.27
C LYS A 503 -33.91 -4.49 10.98
N LYS A 504 -33.99 -4.03 9.73
CA LYS A 504 -34.82 -2.85 9.38
C LYS A 504 -36.31 -3.16 9.49
N VAL A 505 -36.73 -4.30 8.94
CA VAL A 505 -38.11 -4.79 9.06
C VAL A 505 -38.44 -5.03 10.53
N GLN A 506 -37.52 -5.65 11.29
CA GLN A 506 -37.67 -5.83 12.74
C GLN A 506 -37.92 -4.49 13.47
N ALA A 507 -37.12 -3.47 13.21
CA ALA A 507 -37.23 -2.16 13.84
C ALA A 507 -38.54 -1.43 13.45
N SER A 508 -38.97 -1.55 12.20
CA SER A 508 -40.24 -0.99 11.74
C SER A 508 -41.43 -1.70 12.36
N CYS A 509 -41.38 -3.03 12.48
CA CYS A 509 -42.42 -3.84 13.12
C CYS A 509 -42.49 -3.63 14.63
N GLU A 510 -41.37 -3.39 15.30
CA GLU A 510 -41.32 -2.99 16.70
C GLU A 510 -42.02 -1.65 16.95
N LYS A 511 -41.82 -0.67 16.06
CA LYS A 511 -42.51 0.63 16.13
C LYS A 511 -44.01 0.48 15.89
N ILE A 512 -44.42 -0.39 14.97
CA ILE A 512 -45.84 -0.70 14.71
C ILE A 512 -46.48 -1.31 15.97
N GLN A 513 -45.83 -2.31 16.56
CA GLN A 513 -46.29 -2.95 17.80
C GLN A 513 -46.48 -1.91 18.92
N HIS A 514 -45.44 -1.13 19.21
CA HIS A 514 -45.47 -0.16 20.30
C HIS A 514 -46.53 0.95 20.07
N CYS A 515 -46.67 1.42 18.83
CA CYS A 515 -47.68 2.41 18.48
C CYS A 515 -49.11 1.84 18.62
N GLY A 516 -49.32 0.58 18.21
CA GLY A 516 -50.60 -0.11 18.35
C GLY A 516 -50.98 -0.32 19.82
N ASP A 517 -50.08 -0.87 20.63
CA ASP A 517 -50.30 -1.16 22.06
C ASP A 517 -50.64 0.11 22.87
N ASN A 518 -49.93 1.21 22.60
CA ASN A 518 -50.15 2.48 23.29
C ASN A 518 -51.49 3.13 22.89
N ALA A 519 -51.95 2.91 21.65
CA ALA A 519 -53.15 3.57 21.13
C ALA A 519 -54.46 2.93 21.61
N VAL A 520 -54.46 1.69 22.11
CA VAL A 520 -55.66 1.00 22.60
C VAL A 520 -56.33 1.74 23.78
N GLY A 521 -55.56 2.51 24.55
CA GLY A 521 -56.05 3.31 25.69
C GLY A 521 -56.28 4.80 25.41
N GLU A 522 -56.05 5.29 24.19
CA GLU A 522 -56.09 6.73 23.87
C GLU A 522 -57.48 7.23 23.43
N SER A 523 -57.62 8.56 23.42
CA SER A 523 -58.80 9.24 22.87
C SER A 523 -58.99 8.91 21.37
N LYS A 524 -60.20 9.13 20.83
CA LYS A 524 -60.46 8.95 19.38
C LYS A 524 -59.51 9.74 18.48
N LEU A 525 -59.03 10.90 18.95
CA LEU A 525 -58.04 11.71 18.23
C LEU A 525 -56.66 11.03 18.26
N GLY A 526 -56.24 10.51 19.41
CA GLY A 526 -54.99 9.76 19.57
C GLY A 526 -54.96 8.46 18.76
N GLN A 527 -56.08 7.73 18.71
CA GLN A 527 -56.23 6.54 17.87
C GLN A 527 -56.14 6.87 16.37
N ALA A 528 -56.66 8.01 15.93
CA ALA A 528 -56.56 8.45 14.53
C ALA A 528 -55.12 8.85 14.16
N GLU A 529 -54.40 9.52 15.06
CA GLU A 529 -52.98 9.85 14.89
C GLU A 529 -52.09 8.61 14.88
N ALA A 530 -52.37 7.65 15.76
CA ALA A 530 -51.68 6.35 15.79
C ALA A 530 -51.89 5.57 14.49
N LEU A 531 -53.12 5.53 13.97
CA LEU A 531 -53.41 4.88 12.70
C LEU A 531 -52.65 5.52 11.53
N GLN A 532 -52.54 6.84 11.50
CA GLN A 532 -51.76 7.54 10.46
C GLN A 532 -50.26 7.19 10.55
N LYS A 533 -49.70 7.15 11.76
CA LYS A 533 -48.30 6.76 12.00
C LYS A 533 -48.05 5.31 11.61
N ILE A 534 -48.93 4.38 12.01
CA ILE A 534 -48.81 2.96 11.66
C ILE A 534 -48.92 2.76 10.15
N THR A 535 -49.78 3.50 9.45
CA THR A 535 -49.88 3.43 7.98
C THR A 535 -48.54 3.75 7.30
N GLN A 536 -47.83 4.79 7.77
CA GLN A 536 -46.50 5.15 7.26
C GLN A 536 -45.46 4.07 7.59
N MET A 537 -45.48 3.54 8.81
CA MET A 537 -44.57 2.49 9.24
C MET A 537 -44.78 1.17 8.49
N VAL A 538 -46.03 0.78 8.20
CA VAL A 538 -46.35 -0.40 7.37
C VAL A 538 -45.84 -0.21 5.94
N SER A 539 -46.02 0.98 5.35
CA SER A 539 -45.46 1.29 4.02
C SER A 539 -43.93 1.24 4.01
N GLN A 540 -43.29 1.71 5.09
CA GLN A 540 -41.84 1.66 5.24
C GLN A 540 -41.34 0.21 5.41
N ALA A 541 -41.99 -0.59 6.25
CA ALA A 541 -41.67 -2.00 6.47
C ALA A 541 -41.76 -2.82 5.17
N LYS A 542 -42.76 -2.54 4.31
CA LYS A 542 -42.89 -3.17 2.99
C LYS A 542 -41.70 -2.88 2.09
N LYS A 543 -41.29 -1.61 1.99
CA LYS A 543 -40.11 -1.21 1.20
C LYS A 543 -38.81 -1.81 1.73
N GLU A 544 -38.69 -1.92 3.05
CA GLU A 544 -37.53 -2.55 3.68
C GLU A 544 -37.50 -4.06 3.42
N ASN A 545 -38.66 -4.71 3.41
CA ASN A 545 -38.80 -6.12 3.06
C ASN A 545 -38.52 -6.38 1.57
N GLU A 546 -38.99 -5.52 0.66
CA GLU A 546 -38.69 -5.61 -0.78
C GLU A 546 -37.18 -5.55 -1.05
N LYS A 547 -36.47 -4.65 -0.37
CA LYS A 547 -35.01 -4.57 -0.51
C LYS A 547 -34.29 -5.77 0.09
N ALA A 548 -34.79 -6.31 1.21
CA ALA A 548 -34.26 -7.54 1.77
C ALA A 548 -34.48 -8.72 0.81
N GLU A 549 -35.66 -8.80 0.18
CA GLU A 549 -36.00 -9.82 -0.82
C GLU A 549 -35.12 -9.72 -2.08
N GLU A 550 -34.92 -8.52 -2.64
CA GLU A 550 -34.01 -8.28 -3.77
C GLU A 550 -32.59 -8.75 -3.46
N TRP A 551 -32.11 -8.46 -2.25
CA TRP A 551 -30.79 -8.87 -1.82
C TRP A 551 -30.69 -10.40 -1.67
N LEU A 552 -31.65 -11.03 -1.00
CA LEU A 552 -31.68 -12.48 -0.79
C LEU A 552 -31.77 -13.25 -2.13
N HIS A 553 -32.48 -12.70 -3.12
CA HIS A 553 -32.52 -13.25 -4.48
C HIS A 553 -31.16 -13.23 -5.18
N ILE A 554 -30.35 -12.19 -4.94
CA ILE A 554 -28.99 -12.10 -5.48
C ILE A 554 -28.06 -13.07 -4.73
N TYR A 555 -28.21 -13.15 -3.41
CA TYR A 555 -27.36 -13.97 -2.56
C TYR A 555 -27.56 -15.48 -2.75
N TYR A 556 -28.82 -15.93 -2.87
CA TYR A 556 -29.19 -17.34 -3.07
C TYR A 556 -29.48 -17.68 -4.55
N LYS A 557 -28.88 -16.93 -5.49
CA LYS A 557 -29.22 -17.05 -6.91
C LYS A 557 -29.08 -18.47 -7.43
N ASP A 558 -28.01 -19.16 -7.05
CA ASP A 558 -27.70 -20.51 -7.51
C ASP A 558 -28.67 -21.55 -6.92
N GLU A 559 -29.06 -21.41 -5.66
CA GLU A 559 -30.06 -22.26 -4.99
C GLU A 559 -31.47 -22.05 -5.55
N MET A 560 -31.82 -20.81 -5.91
CA MET A 560 -33.10 -20.48 -6.52
C MET A 560 -33.23 -20.99 -7.95
N GLU A 561 -32.14 -20.94 -8.74
CA GLU A 561 -32.08 -21.54 -10.08
C GLU A 561 -32.11 -23.08 -10.03
N ALA A 562 -31.61 -23.69 -8.96
CA ALA A 562 -31.67 -25.13 -8.74
C ALA A 562 -33.07 -25.63 -8.27
N ALA A 563 -33.86 -24.77 -7.63
CA ALA A 563 -35.20 -25.10 -7.11
C ALA A 563 -36.36 -24.85 -8.10
N SER A 564 -36.11 -24.12 -9.20
CA SER A 564 -37.07 -23.81 -10.28
C SER A 564 -37.03 -24.80 -11.43
#